data_AF-A0A4Q7KQV4-F1
#
_entry.id   AF-A0A4Q7KQV4-F1
#
_cell.length_a   1.000
_cell.length_b   1.000
_cell.length_c   1.000
_cell.angle_alpha   90.00
_cell.angle_beta   90.00
_cell.angle_gamma   90.00
#
_symmetry.space_group_name_H-M   'P 1'
#
loop_
_entity.id
_entity.type
_entity.pdbx_description
1 polymer ?
#
loop_
_entity_poly.entity_id
_entity_poly.type
_entity_poly.pdbx_seq_one_letter_code
_entity_poly.pdbx_strand_id
1 'polypeptide(L)' 'MRQKSRLYFIWVTSMRGRVDHAVTDEEMVAGMADVRNEYEALCGVRFVPAPMICGPRRTCRVCAGRVW' A
#
# COMPACT_ATOMS: atom_id res chain seq x y z
N MET A 1 -16.03 3.05 -25.30
CA MET A 1 -16.16 3.37 -23.86
C MET A 1 -14.84 3.01 -23.18
N ARG A 2 -14.13 3.98 -22.58
CA ARG A 2 -12.93 3.68 -21.78
C ARG A 2 -13.39 2.86 -20.57
N GLN A 3 -12.90 1.63 -20.45
CA GLN A 3 -13.02 0.83 -19.24
C GLN A 3 -12.49 1.70 -18.08
N LYS A 4 -13.29 1.91 -17.02
CA LYS A 4 -12.77 2.49 -15.78
C LYS A 4 -11.58 1.61 -15.38
N SER A 5 -10.37 2.15 -15.43
CA SER A 5 -9.16 1.44 -15.02
C SER A 5 -9.42 0.92 -13.61
N ARG A 6 -9.57 -0.41 -13.46
CA ARG A 6 -9.57 -0.99 -12.12
C ARG A 6 -8.20 -0.68 -11.55
N LEU A 7 -8.15 0.06 -10.44
CA LEU A 7 -6.94 0.24 -9.67
C LEU A 7 -6.50 -1.15 -9.20
N TYR A 8 -5.38 -1.64 -9.72
CA TYR A 8 -4.74 -2.83 -9.18
C TYR A 8 -3.98 -2.40 -7.92
N PHE A 9 -4.24 -3.09 -6.82
CA PHE A 9 -3.61 -2.78 -5.55
C PHE A 9 -3.33 -4.06 -4.78
N ILE A 10 -2.37 -3.97 -3.87
CA ILE A 10 -2.08 -4.99 -2.88
C ILE A 10 -2.12 -4.39 -1.48
N TRP A 11 -2.38 -5.24 -0.48
CA TRP A 11 -2.25 -4.86 0.92
C TRP A 11 -0.82 -5.13 1.38
N VAL A 12 -0.16 -4.10 1.91
CA VAL A 12 1.23 -4.18 2.38
C VAL A 12 1.29 -3.80 3.85
N THR A 13 1.90 -4.66 4.65
CA THR A 13 2.09 -4.45 6.09
C THR A 13 3.07 -3.31 6.32
N SER A 14 2.71 -2.32 7.13
CA SER A 14 3.64 -1.26 7.54
C SER A 14 4.61 -1.73 8.61
N MET A 15 5.92 -1.46 8.46
CA MET A 15 6.95 -1.86 9.43
C MET A 15 6.73 -1.19 10.80
N ARG A 16 6.42 0.11 10.80
CA ARG A 16 6.17 0.89 12.04
C ARG A 16 4.69 1.11 12.33
N GLY A 17 3.82 1.00 11.33
CA GLY A 17 2.37 1.11 11.48
C GLY A 17 1.73 -0.17 12.02
N ARG A 18 0.58 -0.06 12.69
CA ARG A 18 -0.19 -1.21 13.21
C ARG A 18 -1.19 -1.79 12.20
N VAL A 19 -1.13 -1.34 10.95
CA VAL A 19 -2.11 -1.65 9.92
C VAL A 19 -1.46 -1.97 8.59
N ASP A 20 -2.23 -2.65 7.74
CA ASP A 20 -1.89 -2.91 6.35
C ASP A 20 -2.49 -1.79 5.49
N HIS A 21 -1.69 -1.28 4.56
CA HIS A 21 -2.09 -0.22 3.65
C HIS A 21 -2.28 -0.76 2.23
N ALA A 22 -3.27 -0.24 1.52
CA ALA A 22 -3.42 -0.53 0.09
C ALA A 22 -2.42 0.32 -0.69
N VAL A 23 -1.61 -0.31 -1.53
CA VAL A 23 -0.60 0.30 -2.40
C VAL A 23 -0.92 -0.10 -3.84
N THR A 24 -0.92 0.85 -4.77
CA THR A 24 -1.15 0.55 -6.19
C THR A 24 0.09 -0.09 -6.81
N ASP A 25 -0.05 -0.70 -7.97
CA ASP A 25 1.10 -1.21 -8.71
C ASP A 25 2.08 -0.09 -9.09
N GLU A 26 1.60 1.09 -9.46
CA GLU A 26 2.48 2.23 -9.75
C GLU A 26 3.25 2.71 -8.52
N GLU A 27 2.57 2.86 -7.37
CA GLU A 27 3.22 3.27 -6.13
C GLU A 27 4.18 2.22 -5.58
N MET A 28 3.89 0.93 -5.82
CA MET A 28 4.82 -0.15 -5.47
C MET A 28 6.10 -0.08 -6.32
N VAL A 29 5.97 0.15 -7.63
CA VAL A 29 7.13 0.33 -8.53
C VAL A 29 7.95 1.55 -8.11
N ALA A 30 7.29 2.68 -7.84
CA ALA A 30 7.96 3.89 -7.37
C ALA A 30 8.71 3.66 -6.06
N GLY A 31 8.07 3.00 -5.10
CA GLY A 31 8.65 2.72 -3.80
C GLY A 31 9.82 1.72 -3.81
N MET A 32 9.83 0.75 -4.75
CA MET A 32 10.97 -0.14 -4.94
C MET A 32 12.20 0.56 -5.53
N ALA A 33 12.01 1.68 -6.24
CA ALA A 33 13.09 2.51 -6.76
C ALA A 33 13.53 3.62 -5.77
N ASP A 34 12.75 3.87 -4.72
CA ASP A 34 13.05 4.89 -3.72
C ASP A 34 14.24 4.47 -2.82
N VAL A 35 15.16 5.40 -2.56
CA VAL A 35 16.38 5.16 -1.77
C VAL A 35 16.07 4.69 -0.34
N ARG A 36 14.91 5.08 0.19
CA ARG A 36 14.46 4.70 1.54
C ARG A 36 13.52 3.49 1.53
N ASN A 37 13.21 2.94 0.36
CA ASN A 37 12.22 1.88 0.16
C ASN A 37 10.87 2.21 0.80
N GLU A 38 10.44 3.48 0.70
CA GLU A 38 9.13 3.89 1.20
C GLU A 38 8.05 3.74 0.14
N TYR A 39 6.91 3.16 0.51
CA TYR A 39 5.74 3.05 -0.34
C TYR A 39 4.74 4.14 0.04
N GLU A 40 4.05 4.71 -0.94
CA GLU A 40 2.90 5.58 -0.70
C GLU A 40 1.60 4.76 -0.73
N ALA A 41 0.87 4.79 0.37
CA ALA A 41 -0.44 4.16 0.48
C ALA A 41 -1.51 4.98 -0.24
N LEU A 42 -2.60 4.33 -0.64
CA LEU A 42 -3.82 5.00 -1.11
C LEU A 42 -4.38 6.03 -0.14
N CYS A 43 -4.08 5.98 1.16
CA CYS A 43 -4.49 6.99 2.13
C CYS A 43 -3.53 8.19 2.23
N GLY A 44 -2.49 8.26 1.40
CA GLY A 44 -1.44 9.29 1.40
C GLY A 44 -0.33 9.10 2.45
N VAL A 45 -0.34 7.98 3.19
CA VAL A 45 0.71 7.69 4.17
C VAL A 45 1.89 7.04 3.46
N ARG A 46 3.09 7.60 3.67
CA ARG A 46 4.35 6.95 3.29
C ARG A 46 4.86 6.05 4.40
N PHE A 47 5.31 4.85 4.05
CA PHE A 47 5.81 3.90 5.05
C PHE A 47 6.81 2.91 4.44
N VAL A 48 7.70 2.41 5.28
CA VAL A 48 8.57 1.28 4.92
C VAL A 48 7.78 -0.02 5.05
N PRO A 49 7.75 -0.89 4.03
CA PRO A 49 7.07 -2.18 4.11
C PRO A 49 7.74 -3.08 5.15
N ALA A 50 6.95 -3.84 5.89
CA ALA A 50 7.46 -4.83 6.83
C ALA A 50 8.10 -6.02 6.08
N PRO A 51 9.07 -6.71 6.69
CA PRO A 51 9.58 -7.97 6.15
C PRO A 51 8.45 -8.99 5.90
N MET A 52 8.60 -9.82 4.87
CA MET A 52 7.60 -10.85 4.50
C MET A 52 7.36 -11.93 5.58
N ILE A 53 8.24 -11.99 6.59
CA ILE A 53 8.08 -12.86 7.77
C ILE A 53 7.10 -12.29 8.81
N CYS A 54 6.72 -11.01 8.69
CA CYS A 54 5.74 -10.40 9.57
C CYS A 54 4.34 -10.88 9.17
N GLY A 55 3.55 -11.30 10.17
CA GLY A 55 2.14 -11.63 9.94
C GLY A 55 1.32 -10.41 9.48
N PRO A 56 0.16 -10.67 8.84
CA PRO A 56 -0.75 -9.60 8.41
C PRO A 56 -1.31 -8.82 9.61
N ARG A 57 -1.73 -7.58 9.38
CA ARG A 57 -2.33 -6.73 10.41
C ARG A 57 -3.75 -6.35 10.00
N ARG A 58 -4.39 -5.49 10.81
CA ARG A 58 -5.71 -4.95 10.47
C ARG A 58 -5.56 -4.04 9.25
N THR A 59 -6.51 -4.08 8.34
CA THR A 59 -6.50 -3.16 7.19
C THR A 59 -6.75 -1.72 7.63
N CYS A 60 -6.06 -0.77 6.99
CA CYS A 60 -6.31 0.65 7.18
C CYS A 60 -7.72 1.00 6.71
N ARG A 61 -8.55 1.57 7.60
CA ARG A 61 -9.95 1.93 7.30
C ARG A 61 -10.07 2.94 6.16
N VAL A 62 -9.13 3.88 6.05
CA VAL A 62 -9.12 4.88 4.98
C VAL A 62 -8.80 4.24 3.64
N CYS A 63 -7.78 3.38 3.58
CA CYS A 63 -7.47 2.61 2.37
C CYS A 63 -8.65 1.72 1.96
N ALA A 64 -9.27 1.04 2.93
CA ALA A 64 -10.44 0.19 2.66
C ALA A 64 -11.55 1.01 1.98
N GLY A 65 -11.94 2.15 2.55
CA GLY A 65 -12.97 3.01 1.95
C GLY A 65 -12.63 3.61 0.57
N ARG A 66 -11.39 3.47 0.09
CA ARG A 66 -10.96 3.92 -1.26
C ARG A 66 -10.89 2.80 -2.30
N VAL A 67 -10.96 1.54 -1.88
CA VAL A 67 -10.87 0.36 -2.76
C VAL A 67 -12.19 -0.39 -2.94
N TRP A 68 -13.27 0.06 -2.29
CA TRP A 68 -14.64 -0.45 -2.42
C TRP A 68 -15.50 0.46 -3.29
#